data_AF-A0A7L3LPD7-F1
#
_entry.id   AF-A0A7L3LPD7-F1
#
_cell.length_a   1.000
_cell.length_b   1.000
_cell.length_c   1.000
_cell.angle_alpha   90.00
_cell.angle_beta   90.00
_cell.angle_gamma   90.00
#
_symmetry.space_group_name_H-M   'P 1'
#
loop_
_entity.id
_entity.type
_entity.pdbx_description
1 polymer ?
#
loop_
_entity_poly.entity_id
_entity_poly.type
_entity_poly.pdbx_seq_one_letter_code
_entity_poly.pdbx_strand_id
1 'polypeptide(L)'
;LKQAVKQLFFLIGAITLNSLFLRKDMCSCRKGMQIRCNISYLEEWLKDKNLQNSSAKETLEPLSQAAWLLQVKKITDDDAKEICEHCTSLSTVQIVKILNSYTPIDDFEKRVTPSFVRKVQAMLNNREDGPQLMLDTKYLFQVTFPFTPSPHALEMIQVPSSFKLGFLTRV
;
A
#
# COMPACT_ATOMS: atom_id res chain seq x y z
N LEU A 1 4.21 15.01 -11.28
CA LEU A 1 4.75 14.48 -10.00
C LEU A 1 3.73 13.64 -9.22
N LYS A 2 2.53 14.14 -8.90
CA LYS A 2 1.51 13.41 -8.10
C LYS A 2 1.26 11.97 -8.56
N GLN A 3 1.04 11.75 -9.85
CA GLN A 3 0.79 10.41 -10.42
C GLN A 3 1.99 9.45 -10.24
N ALA A 4 3.23 9.94 -10.39
CA ALA A 4 4.43 9.14 -10.14
C ALA A 4 4.58 8.78 -8.66
N VAL A 5 4.28 9.71 -7.75
CA VAL A 5 4.31 9.45 -6.30
C VAL A 5 3.24 8.43 -5.89
N LYS A 6 2.03 8.53 -6.44
CA LYS A 6 0.98 7.51 -6.27
C LYS A 6 1.46 6.12 -6.70
N GLN A 7 2.12 6.04 -7.86
CA GLN A 7 2.69 4.77 -8.36
C GLN A 7 3.78 4.20 -7.45
N LEU A 8 4.65 5.06 -6.90
CA LEU A 8 5.70 4.64 -5.96
C LEU A 8 5.12 4.12 -4.65
N PHE A 9 4.10 4.78 -4.10
CA PHE A 9 3.44 4.34 -2.87
C PHE A 9 2.74 3.00 -3.06
N PHE A 10 2.07 2.81 -4.20
CA PHE A 10 1.51 1.51 -4.55
C PHE A 10 2.59 0.43 -4.61
N LEU A 11 3.72 0.70 -5.25
CA LEU A 11 4.83 -0.26 -5.34
C LEU A 11 5.39 -0.63 -3.96
N ILE A 12 5.58 0.36 -3.08
CA ILE A 12 6.00 0.14 -1.69
C ILE A 12 5.01 -0.76 -0.97
N GLY A 13 3.70 -0.45 -1.07
CA GLY A 13 2.62 -1.24 -0.48
C GLY A 13 2.61 -2.67 -0.98
N ALA A 14 2.64 -2.85 -2.30
CA ALA A 14 2.58 -4.14 -2.98
C ALA A 14 3.78 -5.04 -2.65
N ILE A 15 5.00 -4.52 -2.72
CA ILE A 15 6.22 -5.28 -2.38
C ILE A 15 6.20 -5.70 -0.90
N THR A 16 5.85 -4.77 -0.01
CA THR A 16 5.82 -5.04 1.42
C THR A 16 4.79 -6.11 1.76
N LEU A 17 3.58 -6.00 1.19
CA LEU A 17 2.50 -6.94 1.44
C LEU A 17 2.77 -8.31 0.83
N ASN A 18 3.36 -8.38 -0.37
CA ASN A 18 3.82 -9.64 -0.96
C ASN A 18 4.89 -10.32 -0.10
N SER A 19 5.82 -9.54 0.47
CA SER A 19 6.82 -10.08 1.41
C SER A 19 6.17 -10.68 2.65
N LEU A 20 5.14 -10.03 3.22
CA LEU A 20 4.35 -10.59 4.33
C LEU A 20 3.70 -11.93 3.96
N PHE A 21 3.16 -12.06 2.75
CA PHE A 21 2.53 -13.32 2.31
C PHE A 21 3.54 -14.45 2.11
N LEU A 22 4.79 -14.15 1.76
CA LEU A 22 5.80 -15.16 1.47
C LEU A 22 6.61 -15.58 2.72
N ARG A 23 6.66 -14.74 3.75
CA ARG A 23 7.54 -14.89 4.91
C ARG A 23 6.79 -15.00 6.23
N LYS A 24 6.83 -16.18 6.85
CA LYS A 24 6.17 -16.43 8.15
C LYS A 24 6.75 -15.57 9.29
N ASP A 25 8.06 -15.30 9.25
CA ASP A 25 8.76 -14.48 10.25
C ASP A 25 8.38 -12.98 10.22
N MET A 26 7.55 -12.58 9.25
CA MET A 26 7.09 -11.20 9.09
C MET A 26 5.66 -10.99 9.64
N CYS A 27 4.96 -12.04 10.05
CA CYS A 27 3.57 -11.96 10.53
C CYS A 27 3.47 -12.03 12.06
N SER A 28 3.71 -10.91 12.75
CA SER A 28 3.53 -10.77 14.21
C SER A 28 2.98 -9.40 14.60
N CYS A 29 2.45 -9.22 15.83
CA CYS A 29 1.92 -7.92 16.27
C CYS A 29 3.01 -6.84 16.24
N ARG A 30 4.23 -7.16 16.69
CA ARG A 30 5.38 -6.24 16.63
C ARG A 30 5.68 -5.78 15.20
N LYS A 31 5.60 -6.68 14.21
CA LYS A 31 5.75 -6.31 12.79
C LYS A 31 4.60 -5.42 12.33
N GLY A 32 3.37 -5.69 12.76
CA GLY A 32 2.21 -4.81 12.54
C GLY A 32 2.44 -3.39 13.07
N MET A 33 2.93 -3.25 14.31
CA MET A 33 3.27 -1.95 14.90
C MET A 33 4.35 -1.23 14.09
N GLN A 34 5.40 -1.94 13.68
CA GLN A 34 6.49 -1.39 12.88
C GLN A 34 5.98 -0.88 11.52
N ILE A 35 5.14 -1.66 10.83
CA ILE A 35 4.55 -1.27 9.55
C ILE A 35 3.66 -0.04 9.72
N ARG A 36 2.82 0.01 10.75
CA ARG A 36 1.97 1.18 11.04
C ARG A 36 2.81 2.44 11.28
N CYS A 37 3.92 2.32 12.00
CA CYS A 37 4.85 3.43 12.21
C CYS A 37 5.51 3.87 10.89
N ASN A 38 5.98 2.92 10.07
CA ASN A 38 6.56 3.24 8.76
C ASN A 38 5.54 3.94 7.83
N ILE A 39 4.27 3.51 7.83
CA ILE A 39 3.20 4.18 7.08
C ILE A 39 3.03 5.62 7.56
N SER A 40 3.05 5.87 8.88
CA SER A 40 2.93 7.24 9.40
C SER A 40 4.07 8.16 8.92
N TYR A 41 5.31 7.66 8.81
CA TYR A 41 6.41 8.43 8.23
C TYR A 41 6.23 8.71 6.73
N LEU A 42 5.65 7.77 5.97
CA LEU A 42 5.32 8.00 4.57
C LEU A 42 4.20 9.06 4.41
N GLU A 43 3.21 9.04 5.29
CA GLU A 43 2.13 10.04 5.33
C GLU A 43 2.65 11.44 5.70
N GLU A 44 3.57 11.51 6.67
CA GLU A 44 4.26 12.74 7.04
C GLU A 44 5.11 13.28 5.88
N TRP A 45 5.85 12.42 5.18
CA TRP A 45 6.60 12.81 3.98
C TRP A 45 5.69 13.40 2.89
N LEU A 46 4.50 12.84 2.66
CA LEU A 46 3.53 13.43 1.73
C LEU A 46 3.08 14.83 2.17
N LYS A 47 3.05 15.09 3.49
CA LYS A 47 2.59 16.36 4.06
C LYS A 47 3.64 17.43 3.81
N ASP A 48 4.90 17.11 4.13
CA ASP A 48 6.04 17.99 3.93
C ASP A 48 6.26 18.37 2.47
N LYS A 49 5.87 17.50 1.54
CA LYS A 49 5.95 17.75 0.08
C LYS A 49 4.69 18.39 -0.51
N ASN A 50 3.67 18.70 0.28
CA ASN A 50 2.36 19.21 -0.19
C ASN A 50 1.69 18.27 -1.22
N LEU A 51 1.82 16.96 -1.01
CA LEU A 51 1.32 15.90 -1.92
C LEU A 51 0.14 15.11 -1.32
N GLN A 52 -0.53 15.62 -0.28
CA GLN A 52 -1.67 14.94 0.34
C GLN A 52 -2.83 14.68 -0.63
N ASN A 53 -3.02 15.55 -1.62
CA ASN A 53 -4.03 15.39 -2.68
C ASN A 53 -3.58 14.52 -3.87
N SER A 54 -2.51 13.73 -3.71
CA SER A 54 -2.02 12.82 -4.77
C SER A 54 -2.71 11.46 -4.78
N SER A 55 -3.58 11.18 -3.80
CA SER A 55 -4.18 9.85 -3.55
C SER A 55 -3.13 8.74 -3.35
N ALA A 56 -1.87 9.10 -3.05
CA ALA A 56 -0.82 8.13 -2.79
C ALA A 56 -1.07 7.34 -1.50
N LYS A 57 -1.58 8.00 -0.45
CA LYS A 57 -1.95 7.36 0.82
C LYS A 57 -2.96 6.22 0.65
N GLU A 58 -3.99 6.43 -0.18
CA GLU A 58 -5.04 5.44 -0.46
C GLU A 58 -4.47 4.12 -1.01
N THR A 59 -3.35 4.18 -1.74
CA THR A 59 -2.71 2.96 -2.28
C THR A 59 -2.08 2.07 -1.22
N LEU A 60 -1.87 2.59 0.00
CA LEU A 60 -1.34 1.83 1.14
C LEU A 60 -2.44 1.18 1.99
N GLU A 61 -3.71 1.41 1.68
CA GLU A 61 -4.84 0.89 2.47
C GLU A 61 -4.78 -0.63 2.70
N PRO A 62 -4.48 -1.49 1.70
CA PRO A 62 -4.31 -2.93 1.95
C PRO A 62 -3.20 -3.24 2.97
N LEU A 63 -2.09 -2.50 2.92
CA LEU A 63 -0.98 -2.68 3.85
C LEU A 63 -1.35 -2.18 5.26
N SER A 64 -2.08 -1.07 5.36
CA SER A 64 -2.62 -0.55 6.63
C SER A 64 -3.52 -1.57 7.31
N GLN A 65 -4.46 -2.16 6.55
CA GLN A 65 -5.36 -3.20 7.06
C GLN A 65 -4.60 -4.47 7.45
N ALA A 66 -3.59 -4.88 6.69
CA ALA A 66 -2.74 -6.01 7.06
C ALA A 66 -1.98 -5.74 8.37
N ALA A 67 -1.42 -4.54 8.54
CA ALA A 67 -0.73 -4.14 9.76
C ALA A 67 -1.68 -4.10 10.97
N TRP A 68 -2.91 -3.63 10.77
CA TRP A 68 -3.97 -3.67 11.79
C TRP A 68 -4.34 -5.10 12.15
N LEU A 69 -4.55 -5.98 11.16
CA LEU A 69 -4.90 -7.39 11.35
C LEU A 69 -3.84 -8.14 12.17
N LEU A 70 -2.56 -7.80 11.97
CA LEU A 70 -1.48 -8.37 12.77
C LEU A 70 -1.59 -8.00 14.27
N GLN A 71 -2.15 -6.84 14.60
CA GLN A 71 -2.19 -6.30 15.97
C GLN A 71 -3.46 -6.67 16.75
N VAL A 72 -4.59 -6.87 16.07
CA VAL A 72 -5.87 -7.15 16.75
C VAL A 72 -5.94 -8.54 17.37
N LYS A 73 -6.89 -8.73 18.27
CA LYS A 73 -7.21 -10.04 18.85
C LYS A 73 -7.81 -10.95 17.79
N LYS A 74 -7.62 -12.26 17.98
CA LYS A 74 -7.94 -13.31 17.00
C LYS A 74 -8.53 -14.55 17.70
N ILE A 75 -9.39 -14.31 18.69
CA ILE A 75 -9.81 -15.32 19.66
C ILE A 75 -11.33 -15.52 19.63
N THR A 76 -12.11 -14.44 19.69
CA THR A 76 -13.57 -14.48 19.88
C THR A 76 -14.34 -14.31 18.58
N ASP A 77 -15.66 -14.52 18.64
CA ASP A 77 -16.54 -14.34 17.48
C ASP A 77 -16.67 -12.86 17.10
N ASP A 78 -16.62 -11.97 18.11
CA ASP A 78 -16.58 -10.53 17.90
C ASP A 78 -15.29 -10.10 17.22
N ASP A 79 -14.13 -10.67 17.61
CA ASP A 79 -12.85 -10.42 16.93
C ASP A 79 -12.94 -10.81 15.44
N ALA A 80 -13.54 -11.98 15.14
CA ALA A 80 -13.72 -12.45 13.77
C ALA A 80 -14.62 -11.49 12.96
N LYS A 81 -15.69 -10.99 13.58
CA LYS A 81 -16.60 -10.01 12.98
C LYS A 81 -15.89 -8.68 12.68
N GLU A 82 -15.13 -8.17 13.65
CA GLU A 82 -14.36 -6.93 13.49
C GLU A 82 -13.36 -7.04 12.34
N ILE A 83 -12.67 -8.19 12.21
CA ILE A 83 -11.77 -8.45 11.08
C ILE A 83 -12.51 -8.39 9.74
N CYS A 84 -13.71 -8.98 9.66
CA CYS A 84 -14.51 -8.99 8.43
C CYS A 84 -15.05 -7.60 8.07
N GLU A 85 -15.35 -6.76 9.05
CA GLU A 85 -15.83 -5.40 8.85
C GLU A 85 -14.70 -4.42 8.49
N HIS A 86 -13.52 -4.58 9.10
CA HIS A 86 -12.39 -3.67 8.91
C HIS A 86 -11.56 -3.99 7.66
N CYS A 87 -11.31 -5.27 7.36
CA CYS A 87 -10.45 -5.68 6.25
C CYS A 87 -11.19 -5.66 4.90
N THR A 88 -11.56 -4.48 4.41
CA THR A 88 -12.32 -4.27 3.16
C THR A 88 -11.46 -4.16 1.90
N SER A 89 -10.17 -3.83 2.05
CA SER A 89 -9.19 -3.69 0.96
C SER A 89 -8.25 -4.90 0.84
N LEU A 90 -8.51 -5.96 1.62
CA LEU A 90 -7.84 -7.26 1.53
C LEU A 90 -8.84 -8.31 1.05
N SER A 91 -8.41 -9.16 0.13
CA SER A 91 -9.21 -10.30 -0.31
C SER A 91 -9.31 -11.36 0.79
N THR A 92 -10.35 -12.18 0.73
CA THR A 92 -10.52 -13.33 1.63
C THR A 92 -9.26 -14.23 1.67
N VAL A 93 -8.62 -14.47 0.52
CA VAL A 93 -7.39 -15.27 0.41
C VAL A 93 -6.22 -14.61 1.17
N GLN A 94 -6.10 -13.28 1.09
CA GLN A 94 -5.04 -12.53 1.78
C GLN A 94 -5.25 -12.51 3.31
N ILE A 95 -6.47 -12.30 3.78
CA ILE A 95 -6.82 -12.33 5.21
C ILE A 95 -6.49 -13.71 5.79
N VAL A 96 -6.98 -14.77 5.16
CA VAL A 96 -6.73 -16.16 5.57
C VAL A 96 -5.22 -16.47 5.54
N LYS A 97 -4.49 -15.96 4.56
CA LYS A 97 -3.03 -16.15 4.48
C LYS A 97 -2.29 -15.49 5.66
N ILE A 98 -2.66 -14.27 6.04
CA ILE A 98 -2.08 -13.56 7.19
C ILE A 98 -2.37 -14.33 8.48
N LEU A 99 -3.62 -14.71 8.70
CA LEU A 99 -4.02 -15.45 9.92
C LEU A 99 -3.29 -16.78 10.06
N ASN A 100 -3.13 -17.55 8.97
CA ASN A 100 -2.39 -18.81 8.97
C ASN A 100 -0.88 -18.64 9.15
N SER A 101 -0.32 -17.51 8.70
CA SER A 101 1.12 -17.24 8.76
C SER A 101 1.52 -16.54 10.06
N TYR A 102 0.55 -16.11 10.88
CA TYR A 102 0.80 -15.41 12.13
C TYR A 102 1.59 -16.26 13.13
N THR A 103 2.76 -15.76 13.51
CA THR A 103 3.68 -16.35 14.49
C THR A 103 3.82 -15.41 15.67
N PRO A 104 3.21 -15.74 16.83
CA PRO A 104 3.45 -15.06 18.09
C PRO A 104 4.95 -14.98 18.39
N ILE A 105 5.42 -13.82 18.80
CA ILE A 105 6.82 -13.64 19.27
C ILE A 105 6.89 -13.21 20.73
N ASP A 106 5.80 -12.65 21.28
CA ASP A 106 5.71 -12.24 22.67
C ASP A 106 4.83 -13.22 23.46
N ASP A 107 5.14 -13.48 24.73
CA ASP A 107 4.44 -14.48 25.58
C ASP A 107 2.95 -14.19 25.79
N PHE A 108 2.53 -12.95 25.55
CA PHE A 108 1.13 -12.51 25.65
C PHE A 108 0.32 -12.78 24.36
N GLU A 109 0.99 -13.10 23.25
CA GLU A 109 0.36 -13.43 21.98
C GLU A 109 0.01 -14.92 21.92
N LYS A 110 -1.20 -15.24 21.49
CA LYS A 110 -1.62 -16.62 21.23
C LYS A 110 -1.59 -16.91 19.74
N ARG A 111 -1.22 -18.13 19.39
CA ARG A 111 -1.31 -18.60 18.00
C ARG A 111 -2.77 -18.63 17.56
N VAL A 112 -3.02 -18.21 16.32
CA VAL A 112 -4.36 -18.29 15.73
C VAL A 112 -4.76 -19.75 15.56
N THR A 113 -5.95 -20.10 16.02
CA THR A 113 -6.44 -21.48 15.94
C THR A 113 -7.01 -21.77 14.54
N PRO A 114 -6.86 -23.00 14.00
CA PRO A 114 -7.46 -23.36 12.71
C PRO A 114 -9.00 -23.24 12.68
N SER A 115 -9.67 -23.34 13.84
CA SER A 115 -11.11 -23.10 13.96
C SER A 115 -11.47 -21.63 13.77
N PHE A 116 -10.69 -20.70 14.33
CA PHE A 116 -10.86 -19.26 14.11
C PHE A 116 -10.67 -18.90 12.63
N VAL A 117 -9.64 -19.42 11.97
CA VAL A 117 -9.41 -19.17 10.54
C VAL A 117 -10.59 -19.64 9.69
N ARG A 118 -11.09 -20.86 9.92
CA ARG A 118 -12.27 -21.37 9.22
C ARG A 118 -13.52 -20.53 9.45
N LYS A 119 -13.67 -19.96 10.65
CA LYS A 119 -14.78 -19.05 10.98
C LYS A 119 -14.71 -17.76 10.18
N VAL A 120 -13.56 -17.07 10.19
CA VAL A 120 -13.34 -15.86 9.38
C VAL A 120 -13.58 -16.15 7.89
N GLN A 121 -13.06 -17.27 7.38
CA GLN A 121 -13.27 -17.67 6.00
C GLN A 121 -14.76 -17.88 5.66
N ALA A 122 -15.53 -18.53 6.55
CA ALA A 122 -16.96 -18.73 6.36
C ALA A 122 -17.75 -17.41 6.37
N MET A 123 -17.37 -16.46 7.24
CA MET A 123 -18.01 -15.14 7.31
C MET A 123 -17.75 -14.30 6.05
N LEU A 124 -16.62 -14.52 5.37
CA LEU A 124 -16.24 -13.81 4.15
C LEU A 124 -16.73 -14.48 2.85
N ASN A 125 -17.41 -15.62 2.94
CA ASN A 125 -17.77 -16.44 1.77
C ASN A 125 -18.66 -15.73 0.73
N ASN A 126 -19.38 -14.69 1.13
CA ASN A 126 -20.26 -13.92 0.23
C ASN A 126 -19.54 -12.76 -0.48
N ARG A 127 -18.25 -12.53 -0.21
CA ARG A 127 -17.49 -11.50 -0.93
C ARG A 127 -17.15 -11.97 -2.33
N GLU A 128 -17.44 -11.14 -3.33
CA GLU A 128 -17.01 -11.34 -4.72
C GLU A 128 -15.53 -10.93 -4.89
N ASP A 129 -14.65 -11.54 -4.10
CA ASP A 129 -13.20 -11.27 -4.17
C ASP A 129 -12.51 -12.26 -5.12
N GLY A 130 -11.52 -11.79 -5.87
CA GLY A 130 -10.70 -12.67 -6.72
C GLY A 130 -9.81 -13.63 -5.92
N PRO A 131 -9.40 -14.77 -6.50
CA PRO A 131 -8.54 -15.76 -5.84
C PRO A 131 -7.07 -15.32 -5.69
N GLN A 132 -6.75 -14.10 -6.12
CA GLN A 132 -5.38 -13.59 -6.17
C GLN A 132 -4.84 -13.30 -4.78
N LEU A 133 -3.70 -13.93 -4.45
CA LEU A 133 -2.98 -13.68 -3.20
C LEU A 133 -2.05 -12.46 -3.33
N MET A 134 -1.16 -12.46 -4.32
CA MET A 134 -0.13 -11.44 -4.47
C MET A 134 -0.61 -10.26 -5.30
N LEU A 135 -0.20 -9.06 -4.92
CA LEU A 135 -0.37 -7.85 -5.73
C LEU A 135 0.58 -7.86 -6.92
N ASP A 136 0.11 -7.42 -8.09
CA ASP A 136 0.96 -7.26 -9.26
C ASP A 136 1.83 -6.00 -9.11
N THR A 137 3.13 -6.20 -8.86
CA THR A 137 4.10 -5.10 -8.73
C THR A 137 4.38 -4.39 -10.05
N LYS A 138 3.95 -4.97 -11.18
CA LYS A 138 4.06 -4.36 -12.51
C LYS A 138 2.82 -3.56 -12.90
N TYR A 139 1.77 -3.56 -12.07
CA TYR A 139 0.58 -2.75 -12.31
C TYR A 139 0.96 -1.27 -12.41
N LEU A 140 0.42 -0.59 -13.43
CA LEU A 140 0.61 0.83 -13.67
C LEU A 140 -0.74 1.53 -13.65
N PHE A 141 -0.87 2.59 -12.85
CA PHE A 141 -2.03 3.48 -12.95
C PHE A 141 -2.04 4.18 -14.31
N GLN A 142 -3.24 4.42 -14.84
CA GLN A 142 -3.41 5.21 -16.05
C GLN A 142 -2.81 6.61 -15.84
N VAL A 143 -1.87 6.98 -16.72
CA VAL A 143 -1.26 8.31 -16.71
C VAL A 143 -2.10 9.30 -17.51
N THR A 144 -2.20 10.52 -17.00
CA THR A 144 -2.81 11.66 -17.70
C THR A 144 -1.82 12.81 -17.78
N PHE A 145 -1.82 13.52 -18.91
CA PHE A 145 -0.99 14.71 -19.13
C PHE A 145 -1.90 15.93 -19.31
N PRO A 146 -2.41 16.52 -18.21
CA PRO A 146 -3.28 17.67 -18.30
C PRO A 146 -2.53 18.86 -18.91
N PHE A 147 -3.22 19.60 -19.78
CA PHE A 147 -2.66 20.82 -20.34
C PHE A 147 -2.31 21.80 -19.22
N THR A 148 -1.05 22.24 -19.20
CA THR A 148 -0.56 23.27 -18.29
C THR A 148 0.11 24.33 -19.15
N PRO A 149 -0.46 25.54 -19.28
CA PRO A 149 0.14 26.57 -20.11
C PRO A 149 1.50 26.98 -19.55
N SER A 150 2.45 27.24 -20.44
CA SER A 150 3.75 27.78 -20.06
C SER A 150 3.64 29.30 -19.90
N PRO A 151 4.19 29.90 -18.84
CA PRO A 151 4.27 31.36 -18.70
C PRO A 151 5.38 31.98 -19.56
N HIS A 152 6.18 31.17 -20.25
CA HIS A 152 7.36 31.64 -20.97
C HIS A 152 7.01 32.14 -22.36
N ALA A 153 7.27 33.42 -22.59
CA ALA A 153 7.21 34.06 -23.89
C ALA A 153 8.34 33.53 -24.80
N LEU A 154 7.98 33.02 -25.98
CA LEU A 154 8.94 32.38 -26.90
C LEU A 154 9.99 33.37 -27.41
N GLU A 155 9.58 34.61 -27.62
CA GLU A 155 10.42 35.75 -28.04
C GLU A 155 11.43 36.17 -26.97
N MET A 156 11.40 35.63 -25.75
CA MET A 156 12.41 35.92 -24.73
C MET A 156 13.40 34.78 -24.53
N ILE A 157 13.20 33.63 -25.19
CA ILE A 157 14.07 32.46 -25.03
C ILE A 157 15.42 32.71 -25.71
N GLN A 158 16.49 32.32 -25.03
CA GLN A 158 17.86 32.32 -25.53
C GLN A 158 18.45 30.92 -25.44
N VAL A 159 19.32 30.54 -26.38
CA VAL A 159 19.98 29.23 -26.37
C VAL A 159 21.34 29.37 -25.66
N PRO A 160 21.58 28.65 -24.55
CA PRO A 160 22.88 28.66 -23.87
C PRO A 160 24.00 28.15 -24.79
N SER A 161 25.16 28.80 -24.76
CA SER A 161 26.34 28.39 -25.55
C SER A 161 26.84 26.99 -25.20
N SER A 162 26.62 26.54 -23.97
CA SER A 162 26.93 25.18 -23.50
C SER A 162 26.18 24.08 -24.27
N PHE A 163 25.06 24.39 -24.90
CA PHE A 163 24.32 23.43 -25.72
C PHE A 163 24.97 23.20 -27.09
N LYS A 164 25.99 24.01 -27.46
CA LYS A 164 26.74 23.90 -28.72
C LYS A 164 25.85 23.99 -29.96
N LEU A 165 24.77 24.77 -29.87
CA LEU A 165 23.80 25.00 -30.95
C LEU A 165 24.05 26.33 -31.69
N GLY A 166 25.32 26.72 -31.86
CA GLY A 166 25.67 27.99 -32.50
C GLY A 166 25.28 28.11 -33.98
N PHE A 167 24.89 26.99 -34.61
CA PHE A 167 24.34 26.96 -35.96
C PHE A 167 22.88 27.45 -36.03
N LEU A 168 22.18 27.53 -34.90
CA LEU A 168 20.80 28.04 -34.86
C LEU A 168 20.81 29.57 -34.86
N THR A 169 19.94 30.16 -35.68
CA THR A 169 19.65 31.59 -35.69
C THR A 169 18.24 31.80 -35.17
N ARG A 170 18.09 32.68 -34.17
CA ARG A 170 16.78 33.06 -33.67
C ARG A 170 16.13 34.04 -34.64
N VAL A 171 14.86 33.77 -34.98
CA VAL A 171 14.00 34.60 -35.82
C VAL A 171 12.99 35.34 -34.95
#